data_AF-A0A6D0I281-F1
#
_entry.id   AF-A0A6D0I281-F1
#
_cell.length_a   1.000
_cell.length_b   1.000
_cell.length_c   1.000
_cell.angle_alpha   90.00
_cell.angle_beta   90.00
_cell.angle_gamma   90.00
#
_symmetry.space_group_name_H-M   'P 1'
#
loop_
_entity.id
_entity.type
_entity.pdbx_description
1 polymer ?
#
loop_
_entity_poly.entity_id
_entity_poly.type
_entity_poly.pdbx_seq_one_letter_code
_entity_poly.pdbx_strand_id
1 'polypeptide(L)'
;PSVVVADSGHLTQLRDGSQVVTLNQGTRFEGTALLRDFRITDFQDYQAIIGHQAVALDPNDTDQMDMRTLWNTDTDRARAELNWRITLVFTVFMMALMVVPLSVVNPRQGRVLSMLPAMLLYLLFFLIQTSLKSNGGKGKLDPTLWMWTVNLIYLALAIVLNLWDTVPVRRLRASFSRKGAV
;
A
#
# COMPACT_ATOMS: atom_id res chain seq x y z
N PRO A 1 -19.23 31.03 -0.04
CA PRO A 1 -19.21 29.81 -0.87
C PRO A 1 -19.79 30.12 -2.25
N SER A 2 -19.31 29.45 -3.31
CA SER A 2 -19.83 29.64 -4.67
C SER A 2 -20.38 28.33 -5.23
N VAL A 3 -21.61 28.34 -5.72
CA VAL A 3 -22.25 27.19 -6.38
C VAL A 3 -22.61 27.61 -7.81
N VAL A 4 -22.26 26.78 -8.79
CA VAL A 4 -22.54 27.02 -10.20
C VAL A 4 -23.39 25.86 -10.72
N VAL A 5 -24.49 26.18 -11.39
CA VAL A 5 -25.38 25.20 -12.04
C VAL A 5 -25.59 25.65 -13.48
N ALA A 6 -25.54 24.72 -14.43
CA ALA A 6 -25.76 24.98 -15.85
C ALA A 6 -26.46 23.79 -16.51
N ASP A 7 -27.12 24.03 -17.64
CA ASP A 7 -27.87 23.01 -18.37
C ASP A 7 -26.95 22.07 -19.16
N SER A 8 -25.84 22.58 -19.67
CA SER A 8 -24.84 21.79 -20.38
C SER A 8 -23.42 22.29 -20.16
N GLY A 9 -22.44 21.41 -20.36
CA GLY A 9 -21.04 21.79 -20.27
C GLY A 9 -20.16 20.81 -21.03
N HIS A 10 -19.00 21.27 -21.47
CA HIS A 10 -17.99 20.46 -22.11
C HIS A 10 -16.60 20.71 -21.50
N LEU A 11 -15.80 19.65 -21.50
CA LEU A 11 -14.41 19.68 -21.08
C LEU A 11 -13.52 19.77 -22.31
N THR A 12 -12.67 20.79 -22.35
CA THR A 12 -11.61 20.90 -23.35
C THR A 12 -10.27 20.80 -22.66
N GLN A 13 -9.43 19.87 -23.13
CA GLN A 13 -8.05 19.77 -22.67
C GLN A 13 -7.16 20.64 -23.54
N LEU A 14 -6.41 21.55 -22.91
CA LEU A 14 -5.42 22.38 -23.59
C LEU A 14 -4.13 21.59 -23.83
N ARG A 15 -3.28 22.11 -24.73
CA ARG A 15 -1.99 21.50 -25.09
C ARG A 15 -1.02 21.36 -23.91
N ASP A 16 -1.21 22.14 -22.85
CA ASP A 16 -0.43 22.10 -21.61
C ASP A 16 -0.96 21.07 -20.59
N GLY A 17 -2.01 20.32 -20.93
CA GLY A 17 -2.66 19.35 -20.06
C GLY A 17 -3.77 19.93 -19.18
N SER A 18 -3.90 21.25 -19.09
CA SER A 18 -4.95 21.90 -18.30
C SER A 18 -6.34 21.63 -18.87
N GLN A 19 -7.31 21.43 -17.98
CA GLN A 19 -8.68 21.15 -18.36
C GLN A 19 -9.51 22.41 -18.13
N VAL A 20 -10.11 22.91 -19.20
CA VAL A 20 -11.10 23.99 -19.12
C VAL A 20 -12.48 23.37 -19.21
N VAL A 21 -13.29 23.67 -18.20
CA VAL A 21 -14.72 23.41 -18.23
C VAL A 21 -15.42 24.65 -18.77
N THR A 22 -16.14 24.48 -19.86
CA THR A 22 -17.03 25.48 -20.41
C THR A 22 -18.47 25.05 -20.11
N LEU A 23 -19.17 25.85 -19.31
CA LEU A 23 -20.57 25.66 -18.95
C LEU A 23 -21.43 26.63 -19.77
N ASN A 24 -22.50 26.12 -20.36
CA ASN A 24 -23.42 26.86 -21.21
C ASN A 24 -24.77 27.02 -20.48
N GLN A 25 -25.27 28.26 -20.47
CA GLN A 25 -26.56 28.65 -19.90
C GLN A 25 -26.74 28.18 -18.45
N GLY A 26 -26.31 29.02 -17.52
CA GLY A 26 -26.38 28.67 -16.11
C GLY A 26 -26.42 29.87 -15.18
N THR A 27 -26.52 29.56 -13.89
CA THR A 27 -26.60 30.53 -12.82
C THR A 27 -25.52 30.23 -11.79
N ARG A 28 -24.75 31.26 -11.44
CA ARG A 28 -23.73 31.23 -10.38
C ARG A 28 -24.27 31.95 -9.15
N PHE A 29 -24.32 31.23 -8.03
CA PHE A 29 -24.71 31.73 -6.73
C PHE A 29 -23.47 31.92 -5.86
N GLU A 30 -23.18 33.15 -5.47
CA GLU A 30 -22.08 33.48 -4.57
C GLU A 30 -22.61 34.18 -3.34
N GLY A 31 -22.19 33.76 -2.15
CA GLY A 31 -22.57 34.44 -0.92
C GLY A 31 -22.25 33.63 0.32
N THR A 32 -22.60 34.20 1.46
CA THR A 32 -22.45 33.57 2.77
C THR A 32 -23.83 33.42 3.39
N ALA A 33 -24.22 32.19 3.75
CA ALA A 33 -25.56 31.89 4.24
C ALA A 33 -26.02 32.76 5.43
N LEU A 34 -25.06 33.30 6.22
CA LEU A 34 -25.31 34.10 7.41
C LEU A 34 -25.63 35.58 7.11
N LEU A 35 -25.09 36.15 6.02
CA LEU A 35 -25.12 37.61 5.76
C LEU A 35 -26.18 38.03 4.72
N ARG A 36 -26.93 37.08 4.14
CA ARG A 36 -27.90 37.31 3.04
C ARG A 36 -27.31 38.11 1.86
N ASP A 37 -26.00 38.02 1.67
CA ASP A 37 -25.21 38.74 0.66
C ASP A 37 -25.08 37.93 -0.64
N PHE A 38 -26.19 37.36 -1.11
CA PHE A 38 -26.17 36.54 -2.32
C PHE A 38 -26.04 37.39 -3.59
N ARG A 39 -24.98 37.15 -4.34
CA ARG A 39 -24.81 37.58 -5.73
C ARG A 39 -25.21 36.44 -6.65
N ILE A 40 -26.26 36.67 -7.42
CA ILE A 40 -26.76 35.76 -8.45
C ILE A 40 -26.28 36.30 -9.78
N THR A 41 -25.60 35.48 -10.57
CA THR A 41 -25.11 35.84 -11.90
C THR A 41 -25.55 34.81 -12.91
N ASP A 42 -26.44 35.21 -13.81
CA ASP A 42 -26.81 34.42 -14.97
C ASP A 42 -25.76 34.61 -16.07
N PHE A 43 -25.30 33.51 -16.64
CA PHE A 43 -24.27 33.51 -17.68
C PHE A 43 -24.71 32.66 -18.88
N GLN A 44 -24.30 33.08 -20.07
CA GLN A 44 -24.44 32.25 -21.27
C GLN A 44 -23.22 31.34 -21.44
N ASP A 45 -22.02 31.89 -21.35
CA ASP A 45 -20.77 31.14 -21.41
C ASP A 45 -19.97 31.37 -20.13
N TYR A 46 -19.66 30.29 -19.42
CA TYR A 46 -18.81 30.32 -18.23
C TYR A 46 -17.66 29.35 -18.37
N GLN A 47 -16.45 29.88 -18.43
CA GLN A 47 -15.23 29.10 -18.47
C GLN A 47 -14.57 29.10 -17.09
N ALA A 48 -14.32 27.90 -16.58
CA ALA A 48 -13.51 27.68 -15.39
C ALA A 48 -12.33 26.78 -15.75
N ILE A 49 -11.14 27.20 -15.35
CA ILE A 49 -9.95 26.35 -15.42
C ILE A 49 -10.05 25.39 -14.23
N ILE A 50 -10.28 24.11 -14.52
CA ILE A 50 -10.01 23.06 -13.54
C ILE A 50 -8.50 22.93 -13.51
N GLY A 51 -7.91 23.41 -12.41
CA GLY A 51 -6.48 23.32 -12.18
C GLY A 51 -6.00 21.93 -12.54
N HIS A 52 -5.05 21.87 -13.47
CA HIS A 52 -4.35 20.64 -13.78
C HIS A 52 -3.62 20.23 -12.51
N GLN A 53 -4.12 19.23 -11.79
CA GLN A 53 -3.18 18.26 -11.25
C GLN A 53 -2.77 17.47 -12.47
N ALA A 54 -1.65 17.87 -13.07
CA ALA A 54 -0.93 16.93 -13.88
C ALA A 54 -0.86 15.66 -13.04
N VAL A 55 -1.44 14.57 -13.56
CA VAL A 55 -0.71 13.31 -13.46
C VAL A 55 0.53 13.55 -14.32
N ALA A 56 1.41 14.44 -13.85
CA ALA A 56 2.78 14.41 -14.23
C ALA A 56 3.12 12.98 -13.87
N LEU A 57 3.53 12.21 -14.88
CA LEU A 57 4.62 11.28 -14.65
C LEU A 57 5.63 12.11 -13.88
N ASP A 58 5.56 12.03 -12.55
CA ASP A 58 6.45 12.76 -11.67
C ASP A 58 7.82 12.28 -12.15
N PRO A 59 8.71 13.16 -12.64
CA PRO A 59 10.04 12.72 -13.03
C PRO A 59 10.80 12.11 -11.83
N ASN A 60 10.30 12.36 -10.60
CA ASN A 60 10.68 11.74 -9.35
C ASN A 60 9.77 10.57 -8.94
N ASP A 61 8.94 10.02 -9.83
CA ASP A 61 8.15 8.81 -9.58
C ASP A 61 9.11 7.66 -9.39
N THR A 62 9.43 7.46 -8.12
CA THR A 62 10.45 6.55 -7.66
C THR A 62 10.08 5.11 -8.02
N ASP A 63 8.77 4.85 -8.16
CA ASP A 63 8.23 3.55 -8.55
C ASP A 63 8.62 3.16 -9.99
N GLN A 64 8.94 4.13 -10.86
CA GLN A 64 9.34 3.89 -12.27
C GLN A 64 10.86 3.91 -12.49
N MET A 65 11.64 4.23 -11.46
CA MET A 65 13.10 4.30 -11.58
C MET A 65 13.72 2.92 -11.80
N ASP A 66 14.80 2.86 -12.59
CA ASP A 66 15.62 1.65 -12.72
C ASP A 66 16.36 1.33 -11.41
N MET A 67 16.70 0.06 -11.20
CA MET A 67 17.32 -0.43 -9.97
C MET A 67 18.68 0.23 -9.69
N ARG A 68 19.45 0.54 -10.75
CA ARG A 68 20.73 1.26 -10.64
C ARG A 68 20.53 2.71 -10.20
N THR A 69 19.52 3.38 -10.76
CA THR A 69 19.17 4.75 -10.39
C THR A 69 18.70 4.80 -8.94
N LEU A 70 17.85 3.86 -8.52
CA LEU A 70 17.41 3.73 -7.13
C LEU A 70 18.55 3.55 -6.14
N TRP A 71 19.56 2.74 -6.51
CA TRP A 71 20.74 2.52 -5.66
C TRP A 71 21.58 3.79 -5.46
N ASN A 72 21.69 4.63 -6.50
CA ASN A 72 22.49 5.86 -6.46
C ASN A 72 21.69 7.08 -5.97
N THR A 73 20.39 6.95 -5.75
CA THR A 73 19.52 8.07 -5.36
C THR A 73 19.35 8.08 -3.84
N ASP A 74 19.94 9.06 -3.18
CA ASP A 74 19.85 9.25 -1.72
C ASP A 74 18.56 9.97 -1.31
N THR A 75 17.42 9.31 -1.53
CA THR A 75 16.12 9.77 -1.01
C THR A 75 15.42 8.66 -0.23
N ASP A 76 14.63 9.02 0.78
CA ASP A 76 13.88 8.05 1.59
C ASP A 76 12.90 7.23 0.74
N ARG A 77 12.29 7.85 -0.29
CA ARG A 77 11.46 7.14 -1.27
C ARG A 77 12.26 6.11 -2.06
N ALA A 78 13.44 6.48 -2.56
CA ALA A 78 14.28 5.57 -3.36
C ALA A 78 14.75 4.38 -2.53
N ARG A 79 15.17 4.62 -1.28
CA ARG A 79 15.54 3.56 -0.34
C ARG A 79 14.36 2.66 -0.01
N ALA A 80 13.16 3.21 0.20
CA ALA A 80 11.96 2.43 0.44
C ALA A 80 11.60 1.54 -0.75
N GLU A 81 11.66 2.08 -1.97
CA GLU A 81 11.33 1.33 -3.19
C GLU A 81 12.37 0.24 -3.50
N LEU A 82 13.66 0.54 -3.32
CA LEU A 82 14.73 -0.44 -3.46
C LEU A 82 14.51 -1.64 -2.52
N ASN A 83 14.31 -1.37 -1.22
CA ASN A 83 14.06 -2.41 -0.22
C ASN A 83 12.76 -3.16 -0.49
N TRP A 84 11.73 -2.49 -0.99
CA TRP A 84 10.47 -3.09 -1.40
C TRP A 84 10.67 -4.11 -2.54
N ARG A 85 11.36 -3.74 -3.61
CA ARG A 85 11.64 -4.64 -4.75
C ARG A 85 12.44 -5.87 -4.31
N ILE A 86 13.45 -5.69 -3.46
CA ILE A 86 14.23 -6.81 -2.91
C ILE A 86 13.35 -7.70 -2.03
N THR A 87 12.51 -7.10 -1.19
CA THR A 87 11.58 -7.82 -0.32
C THR A 87 10.60 -8.66 -1.13
N LEU A 88 10.07 -8.15 -2.24
CA LEU A 88 9.17 -8.92 -3.11
C LEU A 88 9.81 -10.22 -3.62
N VAL A 89 11.08 -10.15 -4.07
CA VAL A 89 11.82 -11.34 -4.51
C VAL A 89 12.09 -12.29 -3.34
N PHE A 90 12.54 -11.77 -2.20
CA PHE A 90 12.82 -12.55 -1.01
C PHE A 90 11.56 -13.27 -0.45
N THR A 91 10.42 -12.59 -0.51
CA THR A 91 9.13 -13.10 0.00
C THR A 91 8.72 -14.40 -0.69
N VAL A 92 9.04 -14.58 -1.97
CA VAL A 92 8.72 -15.82 -2.69
C VAL A 92 9.35 -17.03 -2.01
N PHE A 93 10.65 -16.96 -1.70
CA PHE A 93 11.37 -18.04 -1.01
C PHE A 93 10.86 -18.24 0.41
N MET A 94 10.63 -17.15 1.12
CA MET A 94 10.22 -17.16 2.52
C MET A 94 8.79 -17.73 2.69
N MET A 95 7.85 -17.39 1.80
CA MET A 95 6.50 -17.96 1.78
C MET A 95 6.50 -19.42 1.33
N ALA A 96 7.32 -19.79 0.35
CA ALA A 96 7.48 -21.18 -0.05
C ALA A 96 7.91 -22.07 1.13
N LEU A 97 8.86 -21.59 1.95
CA LEU A 97 9.28 -22.30 3.18
C LEU A 97 8.17 -22.37 4.22
N MET A 98 7.40 -21.30 4.41
CA MET A 98 6.35 -21.24 5.43
C MET A 98 5.13 -22.12 5.09
N VAL A 99 4.79 -22.25 3.80
CA VAL A 99 3.61 -23.02 3.36
C VAL A 99 3.78 -24.53 3.57
N VAL A 100 5.00 -25.07 3.50
CA VAL A 100 5.26 -26.52 3.65
C VAL A 100 4.62 -27.11 4.93
N PRO A 101 4.95 -26.65 6.15
CA PRO A 101 4.34 -27.19 7.38
C PRO A 101 2.86 -26.81 7.53
N LEU A 102 2.41 -25.68 6.97
CA LEU A 102 1.01 -25.22 7.06
C LEU A 102 0.07 -25.91 6.07
N SER A 103 0.60 -26.68 5.11
CA SER A 103 -0.18 -27.39 4.09
C SER A 103 -0.86 -28.66 4.60
N VAL A 104 -0.56 -29.10 5.83
CA VAL A 104 -1.13 -30.31 6.42
C VAL A 104 -2.61 -30.08 6.70
N VAL A 105 -3.46 -30.74 5.91
CA VAL A 105 -4.91 -30.67 6.05
C VAL A 105 -5.42 -31.84 6.87
N ASN A 106 -6.21 -31.56 7.91
CA ASN A 106 -6.99 -32.59 8.58
C ASN A 106 -8.18 -32.93 7.68
N PRO A 107 -8.42 -34.19 7.28
CA PRO A 107 -9.52 -34.55 6.37
C PRO A 107 -10.92 -34.13 6.83
N ARG A 108 -11.06 -33.81 8.13
CA ARG A 108 -12.27 -33.35 8.80
C ARG A 108 -12.49 -31.83 8.70
N GLN A 109 -11.43 -31.08 8.41
CA GLN A 109 -11.45 -29.63 8.20
C GLN A 109 -11.42 -29.40 6.69
N GLY A 110 -12.43 -28.75 6.13
CA GLY A 110 -12.48 -28.49 4.69
C GLY A 110 -11.17 -27.85 4.18
N ARG A 111 -10.73 -28.21 2.97
CA ARG A 111 -9.45 -27.78 2.38
C ARG A 111 -9.22 -26.27 2.50
N VAL A 112 -10.26 -25.48 2.25
CA VAL A 112 -10.22 -24.00 2.30
C VAL A 112 -9.95 -23.49 3.72
N LEU A 113 -10.58 -24.08 4.73
CA LEU A 113 -10.40 -23.67 6.13
C LEU A 113 -8.98 -23.96 6.62
N SER A 114 -8.37 -25.03 6.12
CA SER A 114 -6.99 -25.39 6.44
C SER A 114 -5.95 -24.45 5.79
N MET A 115 -6.30 -23.76 4.69
CA MET A 115 -5.44 -22.76 4.05
C MET A 115 -5.53 -21.37 4.69
N LEU A 116 -6.58 -21.11 5.47
CA LEU A 116 -6.87 -19.81 6.06
C LEU A 116 -5.68 -19.26 6.91
N PRO A 117 -5.00 -20.04 7.76
CA PRO A 117 -3.85 -19.55 8.51
C PRO A 117 -2.71 -19.06 7.61
N ALA A 118 -2.40 -19.79 6.54
CA ALA A 118 -1.36 -19.40 5.59
C ALA A 118 -1.74 -18.13 4.82
N MET A 119 -3.00 -18.02 4.40
CA MET A 119 -3.51 -16.81 3.72
C MET A 119 -3.46 -15.58 4.62
N LEU A 120 -3.85 -15.72 5.89
CA LEU A 120 -3.79 -14.61 6.85
C LEU A 120 -2.35 -14.17 7.13
N LEU A 121 -1.41 -15.09 7.26
CA LEU A 121 0.01 -14.76 7.42
C LEU A 121 0.56 -14.00 6.21
N TYR A 122 0.22 -14.45 5.00
CA TYR A 122 0.60 -13.74 3.78
C TYR A 122 -0.02 -12.33 3.71
N LEU A 123 -1.31 -12.22 3.99
CA LEU A 123 -2.02 -10.93 3.99
C LEU A 123 -1.40 -9.97 5.01
N LEU A 124 -1.16 -10.44 6.23
CA LEU A 124 -0.54 -9.65 7.29
C LEU A 124 0.85 -9.18 6.89
N PHE A 125 1.68 -10.08 6.35
CA PHE A 125 3.01 -9.74 5.83
C PHE A 125 2.92 -8.64 4.78
N PHE A 126 2.06 -8.81 3.77
CA PHE A 126 1.95 -7.87 2.66
C PHE A 126 1.44 -6.50 3.11
N LEU A 127 0.47 -6.45 4.03
CA LEU A 127 -0.04 -5.22 4.62
C LEU A 127 1.04 -4.48 5.42
N ILE A 128 1.82 -5.20 6.23
CA ILE A 128 2.92 -4.60 7.00
C ILE A 128 3.97 -4.02 6.05
N GLN A 129 4.42 -4.80 5.05
CA GLN A 129 5.45 -4.33 4.11
C GLN A 129 4.97 -3.13 3.27
N THR A 130 3.71 -3.14 2.81
CA THR A 130 3.13 -2.01 2.06
C THR A 130 3.03 -0.76 2.94
N SER A 131 2.63 -0.93 4.20
CA SER A 131 2.59 0.17 5.18
C SER A 131 3.98 0.73 5.48
N LEU A 132 4.99 -0.13 5.63
CA LEU A 132 6.38 0.27 5.82
C LEU A 132 6.93 1.01 4.60
N LYS A 133 6.65 0.54 3.37
CA LYS A 133 7.00 1.28 2.14
C LYS A 133 6.39 2.68 2.15
N SER A 134 5.09 2.80 2.41
CA SER A 134 4.37 4.08 2.38
C SER A 134 4.89 5.07 3.44
N ASN A 135 5.12 4.60 4.66
CA ASN A 135 5.61 5.45 5.76
C ASN A 135 7.11 5.75 5.65
N GLY A 136 7.89 4.80 5.15
CA GLY A 136 9.30 4.95 4.86
C GLY A 136 9.55 5.97 3.76
N GLY A 137 8.77 5.93 2.68
CA GLY A 137 8.84 6.95 1.62
C GLY A 137 8.40 8.35 2.06
N LYS A 138 7.74 8.50 3.21
CA LYS A 138 7.41 9.79 3.83
C LYS A 138 8.48 10.27 4.82
N GLY A 139 9.60 9.55 4.98
CA GLY A 139 10.69 9.88 5.90
C GLY A 139 10.36 9.69 7.38
N LYS A 140 9.25 8.98 7.72
CA LYS A 140 8.86 8.78 9.13
C LYS A 140 9.66 7.70 9.84
N LEU A 141 10.24 6.78 9.08
CA LEU A 141 10.96 5.61 9.56
C LEU A 141 11.98 5.16 8.54
N ASP A 142 13.10 4.61 9.00
CA ASP A 142 14.10 4.02 8.12
C ASP A 142 13.52 2.75 7.46
N PRO A 143 13.29 2.75 6.14
CA PRO A 143 12.73 1.59 5.45
C PRO A 143 13.65 0.37 5.53
N THR A 144 14.97 0.59 5.54
CA THR A 144 15.96 -0.50 5.52
C THR A 144 15.89 -1.27 6.82
N LEU A 145 15.90 -0.60 7.97
CA LEU A 145 15.88 -1.27 9.26
C LEU A 145 14.56 -2.04 9.48
N TRP A 146 13.42 -1.38 9.27
CA TRP A 146 12.12 -1.97 9.61
C TRP A 146 11.66 -3.06 8.65
N MET A 147 11.86 -2.88 7.33
CA MET A 147 11.43 -3.89 6.35
C MET A 147 12.24 -5.19 6.51
N TRP A 148 13.55 -5.08 6.74
CA TRP A 148 14.40 -6.25 6.99
C TRP A 148 14.12 -6.90 8.34
N THR A 149 13.81 -6.12 9.38
CA THR A 149 13.38 -6.69 10.68
C THR A 149 12.14 -7.58 10.50
N VAL A 150 11.14 -7.12 9.75
CA VAL A 150 9.94 -7.93 9.46
C VAL A 150 10.31 -9.18 8.65
N ASN A 151 11.15 -9.05 7.62
CA ASN A 151 11.62 -10.20 6.83
C ASN A 151 12.34 -11.25 7.69
N LEU A 152 13.21 -10.81 8.61
CA LEU A 152 13.94 -11.71 9.52
C LEU A 152 13.02 -12.39 10.53
N ILE A 153 12.03 -11.67 11.08
CA ILE A 153 11.03 -12.25 11.98
C ILE A 153 10.24 -13.35 11.26
N TYR A 154 9.80 -13.07 10.04
CA TYR A 154 9.03 -14.02 9.25
C TYR A 154 9.87 -15.21 8.78
N LEU A 155 11.15 -14.99 8.44
CA LEU A 155 12.11 -16.07 8.16
C LEU A 155 12.33 -16.95 9.40
N ALA A 156 12.53 -16.36 10.57
CA ALA A 156 12.68 -17.09 11.83
C ALA A 156 11.43 -17.92 12.12
N LEU A 157 10.23 -17.35 11.93
CA LEU A 157 8.97 -18.07 12.06
C LEU A 157 8.88 -19.26 11.11
N ALA A 158 9.24 -19.08 9.83
CA ALA A 158 9.26 -20.16 8.85
C ALA A 158 10.22 -21.30 9.27
N ILE A 159 11.42 -20.96 9.75
CA ILE A 159 12.40 -21.94 10.23
C ILE A 159 11.86 -22.69 11.45
N VAL A 160 11.30 -21.98 12.43
CA VAL A 160 10.73 -22.58 13.65
C VAL A 160 9.60 -23.55 13.30
N LEU A 161 8.70 -23.17 12.38
CA LEU A 161 7.60 -24.03 11.93
C LEU A 161 8.11 -25.30 11.24
N ASN A 162 9.14 -25.20 10.39
CA ASN A 162 9.71 -26.36 9.71
C ASN A 162 10.49 -27.28 10.67
N LEU A 163 11.20 -26.72 11.65
CA LEU A 163 11.95 -27.51 12.64
C LEU A 163 11.04 -28.14 13.69
N TRP A 164 9.80 -27.70 13.81
CA TRP A 164 8.87 -28.11 14.87
C TRP A 164 8.63 -29.63 14.91
N ASP A 165 8.58 -30.27 13.74
CA ASP A 165 8.36 -31.72 13.62
C ASP A 165 9.63 -32.55 13.68
N THR A 166 10.79 -31.93 13.80
CA THR A 166 12.06 -32.64 13.90
C THR A 166 12.28 -33.24 15.30
N VAL A 167 12.95 -34.41 15.33
CA VAL A 167 13.29 -35.17 16.55
C VAL A 167 13.97 -34.32 17.65
N PRO A 168 14.94 -33.42 17.38
CA PRO A 168 15.59 -32.63 18.44
C PRO A 168 14.61 -31.68 19.15
N VAL A 169 13.69 -31.02 18.43
CA VAL A 169 12.70 -30.11 19.02
C VAL A 169 11.67 -30.88 19.85
N ARG A 170 11.25 -32.06 19.38
CA ARG A 170 10.39 -32.97 20.14
C ARG A 170 11.04 -33.44 21.44
N ARG A 171 12.34 -33.77 21.42
CA ARG A 171 13.11 -34.17 22.61
C ARG A 171 13.28 -33.02 23.60
N LEU A 172 13.57 -31.80 23.14
CA LEU A 172 13.63 -30.61 23.99
C LEU A 172 12.30 -30.36 24.71
N ARG A 173 11.17 -30.42 23.99
CA ARG A 173 9.82 -30.31 24.57
C ARG A 173 9.53 -31.41 25.59
N ALA A 174 9.86 -32.66 25.27
CA ALA A 174 9.68 -33.79 26.18
C ALA A 174 10.53 -33.64 27.46
N SER A 175 11.72 -33.07 27.36
CA SER A 175 12.59 -32.79 28.52
C SER A 175 12.04 -31.67 29.42
N PHE A 176 11.38 -30.67 28.84
CA PHE A 176 10.69 -29.61 29.59
C PHE A 176 9.40 -30.11 30.24
N SER A 177 8.64 -30.96 29.56
CA SER A 177 7.41 -31.55 30.11
C SER A 177 7.68 -32.56 31.24
N ARG A 178 8.81 -33.29 31.23
CA ARG A 178 9.21 -34.18 32.33
C ARG A 178 9.64 -33.45 33.60
N LYS A 179 9.99 -32.15 33.54
CA LYS A 179 10.38 -31.36 34.72
C LYS A 179 9.19 -30.74 35.47
N GLY A 180 7.96 -30.89 34.97
CA GLY A 180 6.74 -30.34 35.58
C GLY A 180 5.82 -31.35 36.27
N ALA A 181 6.24 -32.62 36.40
CA ALA A 181 5.50 -33.65 37.14
C ALA A 181 6.33 -34.09 38.36
N VAL A 182 6.27 -33.30 39.42
CA VAL A 182 6.60 -33.70 40.80
C VAL A 182 5.51 -33.16 41.70
#